data_AF-A0A0Q8CN92-F1
#
_entry.id   AF-A0A0Q8CN92-F1
#
_cell.length_a   1.000
_cell.length_b   1.000
_cell.length_c   1.000
_cell.angle_alpha   90.00
_cell.angle_beta   90.00
_cell.angle_gamma   90.00
#
_symmetry.space_group_name_H-M   'P 1'
#
loop_
_entity.id
_entity.type
_entity.pdbx_description
1 polymer ?
#
loop_
_entity_poly.entity_id
_entity_poly.type
_entity_poly.pdbx_seq_one_letter_code
_entity_poly.pdbx_strand_id
1 'polypeptide(L)'
;MGSRWGLIAALAVVVVLGSTGCTRLDGDALAEQEAWSIAERIGDDLAPSVMRARTAEWLVASHVQDENVELPDGSSHRVEALSWSGATSDAAGAQLLLRISVDIAAHSPDTVGDIARAAGSATLCAQYTVVGDRYGDAPDLEQVDCPDGDVPPLPSPSPPPTLDPSSAAILEAVLLSTDAAGLEADVMAAFPQDYVAIETTVGDGRLIAAVGVPSEGDCIVGVRESDGSVRAGGGFPPERLMPGEIGCSTRLVTAPPL
;
A
#
# COMPACT_ATOMS: atom_id res chain seq x y z
N MET A 1 78.04 -22.10 36.33
CA MET A 1 77.50 -20.76 36.06
C MET A 1 77.65 -20.51 34.56
N GLY A 2 76.54 -20.33 33.85
CA GLY A 2 76.52 -20.17 32.39
C GLY A 2 75.15 -20.54 31.85
N SER A 3 74.38 -19.54 31.47
CA SER A 3 72.92 -19.53 31.28
C SER A 3 72.35 -20.54 30.28
N ARG A 4 71.22 -21.12 30.72
CA ARG A 4 70.10 -21.64 29.93
C ARG A 4 69.45 -20.51 29.11
N TRP A 5 68.60 -20.91 28.15
CA TRP A 5 67.62 -20.12 27.36
C TRP A 5 68.01 -19.87 25.89
N GLY A 6 67.50 -20.77 25.05
CA GLY A 6 67.39 -20.62 23.59
C GLY A 6 66.20 -21.46 23.11
N LEU A 7 65.07 -21.28 23.78
CA LEU A 7 63.79 -21.93 23.50
C LEU A 7 63.23 -21.40 22.18
N ILE A 8 63.23 -22.28 21.17
CA ILE A 8 62.09 -22.58 20.28
C ILE A 8 61.07 -21.42 20.14
N ALA A 9 61.28 -20.55 19.16
CA ALA A 9 60.27 -19.56 18.76
C ALA A 9 60.44 -19.18 17.28
N ALA A 10 60.35 -20.16 16.38
CA ALA A 10 60.34 -19.92 14.94
C ALA A 10 59.50 -20.96 14.20
N LEU A 11 58.27 -21.24 14.67
CA LEU A 11 57.34 -22.12 13.96
C LEU A 11 55.86 -21.92 14.36
N ALA A 12 55.43 -20.67 14.57
CA ALA A 12 54.04 -20.36 14.92
C ALA A 12 53.49 -19.09 14.25
N VAL A 13 53.81 -18.85 12.97
CA VAL A 13 53.19 -17.75 12.17
C VAL A 13 52.65 -18.23 10.81
N VAL A 14 52.85 -19.50 10.41
CA VAL A 14 52.49 -19.95 9.05
C VAL A 14 51.15 -20.71 8.95
N VAL A 15 50.43 -20.93 10.05
CA VAL A 15 49.18 -21.75 10.04
C VAL A 15 47.94 -20.96 10.52
N VAL A 16 47.83 -19.68 10.14
CA VAL A 16 46.55 -18.93 10.22
C VAL A 16 46.03 -18.53 8.84
N LEU A 17 46.84 -18.64 7.77
CA LEU A 17 46.45 -18.26 6.40
C LEU A 17 45.68 -19.35 5.62
N GLY A 18 45.44 -20.52 6.22
CA GLY A 18 44.82 -21.66 5.53
C GLY A 18 43.37 -21.98 5.93
N SER A 19 42.77 -21.25 6.88
CA SER A 19 41.44 -21.60 7.42
C SER A 19 40.44 -20.43 7.50
N THR A 20 40.78 -19.24 7.00
CA THR A 20 39.75 -18.34 6.49
C THR A 20 39.25 -18.93 5.17
N GLY A 21 38.52 -20.04 5.26
CA GLY A 21 37.72 -20.52 4.15
C GLY A 21 36.91 -19.34 3.68
N CYS A 22 37.17 -18.89 2.46
CA CYS A 22 36.44 -17.81 1.84
C CYS A 22 34.96 -18.23 1.82
N THR A 23 34.20 -17.81 2.84
CA THR A 23 32.76 -18.00 2.89
C THR A 23 32.16 -17.06 1.87
N ARG A 24 32.22 -17.48 0.62
CA ARG A 24 31.48 -16.84 -0.45
C ARG A 24 30.01 -17.08 -0.17
N LEU A 25 29.24 -16.01 -0.06
CA LEU A 25 27.80 -16.16 0.05
C LEU A 25 27.27 -16.80 -1.24
N ASP A 26 26.38 -17.77 -1.07
CA ASP A 26 25.69 -18.43 -2.17
C ASP A 26 24.70 -17.43 -2.78
N GLY A 27 24.88 -17.15 -4.08
CA GLY A 27 24.06 -16.18 -4.79
C GLY A 27 22.62 -16.64 -4.91
N ASP A 28 22.38 -17.94 -5.06
CA ASP A 28 21.03 -18.49 -5.23
C ASP A 28 20.23 -18.38 -3.92
N ALA A 29 20.87 -18.69 -2.78
CA ALA A 29 20.26 -18.53 -1.46
C ALA A 29 19.96 -17.05 -1.14
N LEU A 30 20.83 -16.12 -1.56
CA LEU A 30 20.56 -14.69 -1.44
C LEU A 30 19.41 -14.23 -2.34
N ALA A 31 19.36 -14.72 -3.58
CA ALA A 31 18.27 -14.40 -4.50
C ALA A 31 16.92 -14.91 -3.98
N GLU A 32 16.88 -16.11 -3.38
CA GLU A 32 15.68 -16.68 -2.76
C GLU A 32 15.22 -15.85 -1.55
N GLN A 33 16.17 -15.46 -0.68
CA GLN A 33 15.87 -14.59 0.46
C GLN A 33 15.31 -13.22 0.01
N GLU A 34 15.90 -12.62 -1.02
CA GLU A 34 15.45 -11.34 -1.55
C GLU A 34 14.08 -11.47 -2.22
N ALA A 35 13.82 -12.55 -2.96
CA ALA A 35 12.52 -12.82 -3.55
C ALA A 35 11.42 -12.91 -2.48
N TRP A 36 11.72 -13.54 -1.33
CA TRP A 36 10.80 -13.59 -0.19
C TRP A 36 10.57 -12.22 0.45
N SER A 37 11.63 -11.44 0.66
CA SER A 37 11.57 -10.08 1.21
C SER A 37 10.70 -9.16 0.34
N ILE A 38 10.84 -9.26 -1.00
CA ILE A 38 9.99 -8.53 -1.96
C ILE A 38 8.53 -8.98 -1.81
N ALA A 39 8.27 -10.29 -1.71
CA ALA A 39 6.91 -10.80 -1.57
C ALA A 39 6.23 -10.32 -0.27
N GLU A 40 6.95 -10.29 0.84
CA GLU A 40 6.45 -9.77 2.13
C GLU A 40 6.14 -8.27 2.02
N ARG A 41 7.05 -7.48 1.44
CA ARG A 41 6.83 -6.03 1.23
C ARG A 41 5.59 -5.75 0.39
N ILE A 42 5.41 -6.47 -0.72
CA ILE A 42 4.21 -6.34 -1.55
C ILE A 42 2.96 -6.73 -0.73
N GLY A 43 3.04 -7.77 0.11
CA GLY A 43 1.96 -8.15 1.01
C GLY A 43 1.55 -7.01 1.96
N ASP A 44 2.51 -6.35 2.58
CA ASP A 44 2.26 -5.21 3.47
C ASP A 44 1.58 -4.05 2.74
N ASP A 45 1.99 -3.78 1.50
CA ASP A 45 1.40 -2.73 0.67
C ASP A 45 -0.01 -3.07 0.17
N LEU A 46 -0.32 -4.36 -0.04
CA LEU A 46 -1.64 -4.84 -0.46
C LEU A 46 -2.69 -4.80 0.66
N ALA A 47 -2.28 -4.90 1.92
CA ALA A 47 -3.17 -4.83 3.09
C ALA A 47 -2.74 -3.76 4.09
N PRO A 48 -2.85 -2.46 3.72
CA PRO A 48 -2.55 -1.40 4.66
C PRO A 48 -3.49 -1.45 5.86
N SER A 49 -3.03 -0.94 7.00
CA SER A 49 -3.79 -0.94 8.26
C SER A 49 -5.26 -0.56 8.09
N VAL A 50 -5.57 0.46 7.28
CA VAL A 50 -6.93 0.81 6.87
C VAL A 50 -7.17 0.35 5.43
N MET A 51 -7.77 -0.84 5.26
CA MET A 51 -8.07 -1.35 3.92
C MET A 51 -9.45 -0.85 3.43
N ARG A 52 -9.46 -0.32 2.21
CA ARG A 52 -10.68 0.05 1.48
C ARG A 52 -11.10 -1.12 0.60
N ALA A 53 -12.39 -1.22 0.27
CA ALA A 53 -12.83 -2.17 -0.74
C ALA A 53 -12.14 -1.87 -2.09
N ARG A 54 -11.45 -2.87 -2.65
CA ARG A 54 -10.68 -2.77 -3.89
C ARG A 54 -10.81 -4.03 -4.70
N THR A 55 -10.80 -3.88 -6.02
CA THR A 55 -10.71 -5.01 -6.94
C THR A 55 -9.27 -5.51 -7.05
N ALA A 56 -9.09 -6.78 -7.38
CA ALA A 56 -7.75 -7.33 -7.62
C ALA A 56 -7.04 -6.63 -8.79
N GLU A 57 -7.78 -6.18 -9.80
CA GLU A 57 -7.28 -5.33 -10.90
C GLU A 57 -6.64 -4.05 -10.37
N TRP A 58 -7.29 -3.38 -9.40
CA TRP A 58 -6.79 -2.14 -8.83
C TRP A 58 -5.53 -2.41 -8.01
N LEU A 59 -5.54 -3.46 -7.20
CA LEU A 59 -4.39 -3.86 -6.39
C LEU A 59 -3.17 -4.16 -7.26
N VAL A 60 -3.32 -4.95 -8.34
CA VAL A 60 -2.23 -5.20 -9.29
C VAL A 60 -1.76 -3.90 -9.95
N ALA A 61 -2.68 -3.09 -10.47
CA ALA A 61 -2.33 -1.89 -11.18
C ALA A 61 -1.62 -0.84 -10.30
N SER A 62 -1.95 -0.77 -9.02
CA SER A 62 -1.41 0.22 -8.10
C SER A 62 -0.15 -0.22 -7.37
N HIS A 63 0.11 -1.52 -7.21
CA HIS A 63 1.21 -2.02 -6.37
C HIS A 63 2.26 -2.86 -7.10
N VAL A 64 1.99 -3.35 -8.32
CA VAL A 64 2.95 -4.23 -9.03
C VAL A 64 3.83 -3.46 -10.04
N GLN A 65 3.40 -2.30 -10.52
CA GLN A 65 4.05 -1.63 -11.66
C GLN A 65 5.46 -1.10 -11.36
N ASP A 66 5.76 -0.76 -10.11
CA ASP A 66 6.98 -0.04 -9.73
C ASP A 66 8.14 -0.93 -9.27
N GLU A 67 7.94 -2.25 -9.20
CA GLU A 67 8.90 -3.19 -8.60
C GLU A 67 9.91 -3.78 -9.61
N ASN A 68 10.02 -3.23 -10.82
CA ASN A 68 10.99 -3.69 -11.81
C ASN A 68 12.22 -2.78 -11.79
N VAL A 69 13.31 -3.25 -11.15
CA VAL A 69 14.49 -2.41 -10.87
C VAL A 69 15.77 -3.12 -11.27
N GLU A 70 16.61 -2.42 -12.04
CA GLU A 70 18.03 -2.74 -12.19
C GLU A 70 18.84 -1.95 -11.16
N LEU A 71 19.64 -2.64 -10.35
CA LEU A 71 20.45 -2.05 -9.31
C LEU A 71 21.84 -1.66 -9.85
N PRO A 72 22.50 -0.63 -9.26
CA PRO A 72 23.81 -0.17 -9.71
C PRO A 72 24.91 -1.24 -9.66
N ASP A 73 24.73 -2.29 -8.84
CA ASP A 73 25.67 -3.40 -8.70
C ASP A 73 25.48 -4.50 -9.76
N GLY A 74 24.54 -4.31 -10.71
CA GLY A 74 24.21 -5.25 -11.76
C GLY A 74 23.21 -6.34 -11.35
N SER A 75 22.73 -6.33 -10.11
CA SER A 75 21.62 -7.16 -9.66
C SER A 75 20.30 -6.57 -10.17
N SER A 76 19.25 -7.38 -10.24
CA SER A 76 17.93 -6.92 -10.64
C SER A 76 16.83 -7.73 -9.98
N HIS A 77 15.65 -7.13 -9.87
CA HIS A 77 14.44 -7.87 -9.56
C HIS A 77 13.31 -7.46 -10.50
N ARG A 78 12.43 -8.41 -10.75
CA ARG A 78 11.29 -8.28 -11.65
C ARG A 78 10.06 -8.90 -11.03
N VAL A 79 8.95 -8.17 -11.04
CA VAL A 79 7.66 -8.63 -10.53
C VAL A 79 6.64 -8.63 -11.68
N GLU A 80 6.02 -9.78 -11.90
CA GLU A 80 5.03 -10.00 -12.95
C GLU A 80 3.73 -10.50 -12.35
N ALA A 81 2.60 -9.84 -12.62
CA ALA A 81 1.29 -10.34 -12.23
C ALA A 81 0.79 -11.39 -13.24
N LEU A 82 0.68 -12.63 -12.80
CA LEU A 82 0.28 -13.76 -13.65
C LEU A 82 -1.24 -13.91 -13.75
N SER A 83 -1.95 -13.66 -12.65
CA SER A 83 -3.41 -13.65 -12.62
C SER A 83 -3.93 -12.83 -11.45
N TRP A 84 -5.14 -12.29 -11.58
CA TRP A 84 -5.84 -11.59 -10.52
C TRP A 84 -7.35 -11.75 -10.68
N SER A 85 -8.11 -11.78 -9.58
CA SER A 85 -9.57 -11.83 -9.62
C SER A 85 -10.21 -11.47 -8.28
N GLY A 86 -11.48 -11.08 -8.32
CA GLY A 86 -12.28 -10.79 -7.12
C GLY A 86 -12.06 -9.40 -6.54
N ALA A 87 -12.65 -9.15 -5.37
CA ALA A 87 -12.52 -7.92 -4.62
C ALA A 87 -12.29 -8.18 -3.13
N THR A 88 -11.64 -7.25 -2.44
CA THR A 88 -11.40 -7.34 -0.99
C THR A 88 -12.70 -7.30 -0.17
N SER A 89 -13.80 -6.83 -0.75
CA SER A 89 -15.14 -6.89 -0.16
C SER A 89 -15.82 -8.26 -0.27
N ASP A 90 -15.30 -9.16 -1.11
CA ASP A 90 -15.88 -10.48 -1.31
C ASP A 90 -15.46 -11.42 -0.18
N ALA A 91 -16.32 -12.39 0.16
CA ALA A 91 -15.99 -13.40 1.18
C ALA A 91 -14.75 -14.25 0.82
N ALA A 92 -14.43 -14.37 -0.46
CA ALA A 92 -13.23 -15.05 -0.96
C ALA A 92 -12.00 -14.13 -1.05
N GLY A 93 -12.18 -12.80 -0.89
CA GLY A 93 -11.13 -11.81 -1.07
C GLY A 93 -10.70 -11.57 -2.52
N ALA A 94 -9.82 -10.59 -2.69
CA ALA A 94 -9.07 -10.40 -3.93
C ALA A 94 -7.90 -11.38 -3.96
N GLN A 95 -7.79 -12.12 -5.06
CA GLN A 95 -6.74 -13.10 -5.29
C GLN A 95 -5.75 -12.57 -6.32
N LEU A 96 -4.45 -12.62 -6.00
CA LEU A 96 -3.38 -12.22 -6.89
C LEU A 96 -2.34 -13.34 -6.95
N LEU A 97 -1.81 -13.63 -8.13
CA LEU A 97 -0.67 -14.52 -8.32
C LEU A 97 0.46 -13.73 -8.97
N LEU A 98 1.57 -13.58 -8.27
CA LEU A 98 2.73 -12.83 -8.72
C LEU A 98 3.91 -13.77 -8.95
N ARG A 99 4.75 -13.47 -9.95
CA ARG A 99 6.06 -14.07 -10.15
C ARG A 99 7.13 -13.03 -9.85
N ILE A 100 7.99 -13.35 -8.89
CA ILE A 100 9.09 -12.50 -8.45
C ILE A 100 10.37 -13.20 -8.89
N SER A 101 11.12 -12.57 -9.79
CA SER A 101 12.40 -13.07 -10.28
C SER A 101 13.50 -12.14 -9.77
N VAL A 102 14.53 -12.71 -9.15
CA VAL A 102 15.68 -11.96 -8.62
C VAL A 102 16.95 -12.52 -9.22
N ASP A 103 17.79 -11.63 -9.72
CA ASP A 103 19.14 -11.93 -10.20
C ASP A 103 20.14 -11.17 -9.33
N ILE A 104 21.05 -11.90 -8.70
CA ILE A 104 22.13 -11.35 -7.87
C ILE A 104 23.42 -11.36 -8.67
N ALA A 105 24.03 -10.20 -8.84
CA ALA A 105 25.33 -10.10 -9.48
C ALA A 105 26.46 -10.60 -8.55
N ALA A 106 27.44 -11.28 -9.15
CA ALA A 106 28.65 -11.65 -8.45
C ALA A 106 29.39 -10.38 -7.99
N HIS A 107 29.83 -10.39 -6.74
CA HIS A 107 30.62 -9.29 -6.17
C HIS A 107 31.93 -9.82 -5.62
N SER A 108 33.03 -9.17 -6.03
CA SER A 108 34.36 -9.42 -5.52
C SER A 108 34.68 -8.36 -4.47
N PRO A 109 35.28 -8.73 -3.33
CA PRO A 109 35.56 -7.78 -2.26
C PRO A 109 36.68 -6.83 -2.71
N ASP A 110 36.40 -5.53 -2.71
CA ASP A 110 37.36 -4.50 -3.12
C ASP A 110 38.05 -3.85 -1.91
N THR A 111 37.50 -4.03 -0.70
CA THR A 111 38.07 -3.53 0.56
C THR A 111 38.12 -4.58 1.67
N VAL A 112 38.91 -4.31 2.72
CA VAL A 112 39.03 -5.20 3.88
C VAL A 112 37.74 -5.14 4.71
N GLY A 113 37.03 -6.26 4.76
CA GLY A 113 35.73 -6.38 5.44
C GLY A 113 34.56 -6.63 4.49
N ASP A 114 34.77 -6.44 3.18
CA ASP A 114 33.77 -6.78 2.17
C ASP A 114 33.61 -8.29 2.04
N ILE A 115 32.37 -8.71 1.84
CA ILE A 115 32.01 -10.12 1.72
C ILE A 115 31.85 -10.45 0.23
N ALA A 116 32.64 -11.40 -0.25
CA ALA A 116 32.46 -11.94 -1.59
C ALA A 116 31.11 -12.69 -1.70
N ARG A 117 30.38 -12.47 -2.79
CA ARG A 117 29.21 -13.29 -3.14
C ARG A 117 29.33 -13.86 -4.54
N ALA A 118 28.75 -15.04 -4.74
CA ALA A 118 28.56 -15.60 -6.08
C ALA A 118 27.41 -14.86 -6.78
N ALA A 119 27.38 -14.96 -8.11
CA ALA A 119 26.14 -14.66 -8.82
C ALA A 119 25.14 -15.78 -8.53
N GLY A 120 23.85 -15.45 -8.60
CA GLY A 120 22.78 -16.44 -8.48
C GLY A 120 21.44 -15.85 -8.86
N SER A 121 20.44 -16.71 -8.95
CA SER A 121 19.09 -16.31 -9.38
C SER A 121 18.05 -17.16 -8.70
N ALA A 122 16.89 -16.57 -8.40
CA ALA A 122 15.75 -17.28 -7.86
C ALA A 122 14.44 -16.77 -8.49
N THR A 123 13.46 -17.66 -8.54
CA THR A 123 12.10 -17.32 -8.94
C THR A 123 11.13 -17.85 -7.89
N LEU A 124 10.27 -16.96 -7.40
CA LEU A 124 9.22 -17.25 -6.44
C LEU A 124 7.87 -16.92 -7.09
N CYS A 125 6.90 -17.82 -6.99
CA CYS A 125 5.51 -17.48 -7.27
C CYS A 125 4.71 -17.41 -5.97
N ALA A 126 4.13 -16.24 -5.74
CA ALA A 126 3.43 -15.89 -4.53
C ALA A 126 1.94 -15.67 -4.83
N GLN A 127 1.10 -16.45 -4.17
CA GLN A 127 -0.34 -16.26 -4.17
C GLN A 127 -0.75 -15.44 -2.95
N TYR A 128 -1.46 -14.34 -3.20
CA TYR A 128 -2.02 -13.47 -2.17
C TYR A 128 -3.53 -13.63 -2.13
N THR A 129 -4.10 -13.72 -0.92
CA THR A 129 -5.53 -13.52 -0.68
C THR A 129 -5.72 -12.33 0.24
N VAL A 130 -6.40 -11.30 -0.25
CA VAL A 130 -6.58 -10.02 0.42
C VAL A 130 -8.06 -9.84 0.77
N VAL A 131 -8.40 -9.81 2.07
CA VAL A 131 -9.78 -9.67 2.55
C VAL A 131 -9.90 -8.40 3.39
N GLY A 132 -10.83 -7.51 3.04
CA GLY A 132 -10.90 -6.15 3.57
C GLY A 132 -11.50 -6.01 4.97
N ASP A 133 -12.18 -7.03 5.49
CA ASP A 133 -12.72 -7.04 6.86
C ASP A 133 -11.71 -7.52 7.92
N ARG A 134 -10.55 -8.05 7.50
CA ARG A 134 -9.45 -8.45 8.37
C ARG A 134 -8.48 -7.30 8.61
N TYR A 135 -8.95 -6.31 9.38
CA TYR A 135 -8.16 -5.14 9.71
C TYR A 135 -6.89 -5.51 10.49
N GLY A 136 -5.72 -5.12 9.97
CA GLY A 136 -4.42 -5.31 10.63
C GLY A 136 -3.81 -6.71 10.49
N ASP A 137 -4.46 -7.62 9.77
CA ASP A 137 -3.86 -8.89 9.36
C ASP A 137 -3.14 -8.69 8.02
N ALA A 138 -1.90 -9.20 7.92
CA ALA A 138 -1.20 -9.30 6.65
C ALA A 138 -2.02 -10.17 5.67
N PRO A 139 -1.95 -9.94 4.35
CA PRO A 139 -2.66 -10.80 3.41
C PRO A 139 -2.13 -12.22 3.52
N ASP A 140 -3.00 -13.20 3.29
CA ASP A 140 -2.58 -14.61 3.28
C ASP A 140 -1.62 -14.79 2.09
N LEU A 141 -0.35 -15.03 2.40
CA LEU A 141 0.75 -15.21 1.44
C LEU A 141 1.17 -16.69 1.38
N GLU A 142 1.05 -17.30 0.21
CA GLU A 142 1.42 -18.69 -0.05
C GLU A 142 2.41 -18.78 -1.22
N GLN A 143 3.49 -19.55 -1.04
CA GLN A 143 4.34 -19.94 -2.17
C GLN A 143 3.68 -21.07 -2.95
N VAL A 144 3.60 -20.89 -4.26
CA VAL A 144 3.04 -21.87 -5.19
C VAL A 144 4.01 -22.16 -6.32
N ASP A 145 3.78 -23.27 -7.03
CA ASP A 145 4.51 -23.56 -8.26
C ASP A 145 4.23 -22.47 -9.31
N CYS A 146 5.28 -22.01 -9.98
CA CYS A 146 5.12 -21.01 -11.02
C CYS A 146 4.42 -21.60 -12.24
N PRO A 147 3.22 -21.14 -12.61
CA PRO A 147 2.57 -21.62 -13.82
C PRO A 147 3.37 -21.18 -15.03
N ASP A 148 3.49 -22.08 -16.01
CA ASP A 148 4.01 -21.75 -17.32
C ASP A 148 2.99 -20.89 -18.08
N GLY A 149 3.46 -19.89 -18.81
CA GLY A 149 2.60 -19.06 -19.66
C GLY A 149 3.09 -17.62 -19.84
N ASP A 150 2.47 -16.96 -20.82
CA ASP A 150 2.69 -15.54 -21.07
C ASP A 150 2.07 -14.71 -19.96
N VAL A 151 2.76 -13.64 -19.59
CA VAL A 151 2.29 -12.67 -18.60
C VAL A 151 1.19 -11.82 -19.26
N PRO A 152 -0.02 -11.77 -18.69
CA PRO A 152 -1.07 -10.91 -19.23
C PRO A 152 -0.65 -9.43 -19.12
N PRO A 153 -1.16 -8.56 -20.03
CA PRO A 153 -0.91 -7.14 -19.92
C PRO A 153 -1.48 -6.60 -18.60
N LEU A 154 -0.70 -5.79 -17.90
CA LEU A 154 -1.14 -5.19 -16.64
C LEU A 154 -2.38 -4.33 -16.86
N PRO A 155 -3.36 -4.40 -15.94
CA PRO A 155 -4.54 -3.55 -16.00
C PRO A 155 -4.13 -2.08 -15.81
N SER A 156 -4.89 -1.17 -16.41
CA SER A 156 -4.78 0.26 -16.09
C SER A 156 -5.53 0.53 -14.79
N PRO A 157 -4.95 1.25 -13.82
CA PRO A 157 -5.64 1.55 -12.57
C PRO A 157 -6.86 2.42 -12.90
N SER A 158 -8.05 1.96 -12.51
CA SER A 158 -9.18 2.87 -12.47
C SER A 158 -8.91 3.88 -11.35
N PRO A 159 -8.99 5.19 -11.62
CA PRO A 159 -8.80 6.18 -10.57
C PRO A 159 -9.84 5.94 -9.46
N PRO A 160 -9.46 6.14 -8.19
CA PRO A 160 -10.41 6.03 -7.10
C PRO A 160 -11.59 6.98 -7.34
N PRO A 161 -12.82 6.60 -6.91
CA PRO A 161 -13.97 7.49 -7.05
C PRO A 161 -13.75 8.75 -6.23
N THR A 162 -13.86 9.92 -6.87
CA THR A 162 -13.81 11.22 -6.19
C THR A 162 -15.09 11.98 -6.45
N LEU A 163 -15.37 12.96 -5.61
CA LEU A 163 -16.39 13.97 -5.91
C LEU A 163 -15.95 14.77 -7.14
N ASP A 164 -16.93 15.17 -7.94
CA ASP A 164 -16.69 16.08 -9.05
C ASP A 164 -16.27 17.47 -8.49
N PRO A 165 -15.35 18.21 -9.13
CA PRO A 165 -14.99 19.56 -8.69
C PRO A 165 -16.18 20.54 -8.55
N SER A 166 -17.29 20.30 -9.27
CA SER A 166 -18.53 21.07 -9.18
C SER A 166 -19.43 20.69 -7.99
N SER A 167 -19.12 19.61 -7.26
CA SER A 167 -19.94 19.10 -6.16
C SER A 167 -20.19 20.14 -5.08
N ALA A 168 -19.21 21.00 -4.77
CA ALA A 168 -19.40 22.10 -3.83
C ALA A 168 -20.49 23.07 -4.30
N ALA A 169 -20.45 23.49 -5.57
CA ALA A 169 -21.45 24.40 -6.14
C ALA A 169 -22.85 23.77 -6.24
N ILE A 170 -22.91 22.47 -6.53
CA ILE A 170 -24.16 21.69 -6.51
C ILE A 170 -24.75 21.69 -5.09
N LEU A 171 -23.91 21.40 -4.08
CA LEU A 171 -24.35 21.39 -2.68
C LEU A 171 -24.82 22.77 -2.20
N GLU A 172 -24.14 23.85 -2.61
CA GLU A 172 -24.61 25.22 -2.33
C GLU A 172 -25.98 25.49 -2.93
N ALA A 173 -26.21 25.09 -4.19
CA ALA A 173 -27.49 25.27 -4.87
C ALA A 173 -28.64 24.48 -4.19
N VAL A 174 -28.36 23.25 -3.74
CA VAL A 174 -29.31 22.44 -2.96
C VAL A 174 -29.64 23.15 -1.65
N LEU A 175 -28.63 23.57 -0.91
CA LEU A 175 -28.81 24.27 0.37
C LEU A 175 -29.55 25.60 0.20
N LEU A 176 -29.41 26.31 -0.91
CA LEU A 176 -30.15 27.54 -1.19
C LEU A 176 -31.64 27.29 -1.46
N SER A 177 -31.99 26.17 -2.09
CA SER A 177 -33.35 25.90 -2.59
C SER A 177 -34.20 25.02 -1.67
N THR A 178 -33.58 24.17 -0.85
CA THR A 178 -34.29 23.26 0.08
C THR A 178 -34.77 23.96 1.34
N ASP A 179 -35.73 23.35 2.03
CA ASP A 179 -36.07 23.66 3.42
C ASP A 179 -35.57 22.55 4.38
N ALA A 180 -35.89 22.70 5.66
CA ALA A 180 -35.50 21.73 6.69
C ALA A 180 -36.12 20.34 6.50
N ALA A 181 -37.31 20.24 5.90
CA ALA A 181 -38.01 18.98 5.69
C ALA A 181 -37.50 18.24 4.44
N GLY A 182 -37.07 18.98 3.41
CA GLY A 182 -36.56 18.44 2.15
C GLY A 182 -35.05 18.15 2.13
N LEU A 183 -34.28 18.65 3.09
CA LEU A 183 -32.81 18.67 3.03
C LEU A 183 -32.17 17.32 2.67
N GLU A 184 -32.50 16.25 3.40
CA GLU A 184 -31.91 14.94 3.16
C GLU A 184 -32.26 14.39 1.77
N ALA A 185 -33.54 14.47 1.39
CA ALA A 185 -34.02 13.98 0.11
C ALA A 185 -33.41 14.74 -1.08
N ASP A 186 -33.31 16.07 -0.98
CA ASP A 186 -32.76 16.91 -2.04
C ASP A 186 -31.24 16.71 -2.20
N VAL A 187 -30.51 16.51 -1.10
CA VAL A 187 -29.08 16.17 -1.16
C VAL A 187 -28.88 14.77 -1.76
N MET A 188 -29.67 13.77 -1.36
CA MET A 188 -29.61 12.43 -1.97
C MET A 188 -29.93 12.45 -3.46
N ALA A 189 -30.88 13.28 -3.90
CA ALA A 189 -31.21 13.42 -5.31
C ALA A 189 -30.09 14.08 -6.12
N ALA A 190 -29.34 15.01 -5.52
CA ALA A 190 -28.22 15.68 -6.15
C ALA A 190 -26.95 14.81 -6.23
N PHE A 191 -26.79 13.85 -5.31
CA PHE A 191 -25.66 12.94 -5.23
C PHE A 191 -26.13 11.47 -5.23
N PRO A 192 -26.64 10.96 -6.37
CA PRO A 192 -27.27 9.64 -6.43
C PRO A 192 -26.26 8.47 -6.50
N GLN A 193 -24.96 8.74 -6.41
CA GLN A 193 -23.94 7.71 -6.56
C GLN A 193 -23.86 6.84 -5.31
N ASP A 194 -23.92 5.51 -5.49
CA ASP A 194 -23.95 4.55 -4.36
C ASP A 194 -22.68 4.58 -3.48
N TYR A 195 -21.57 5.12 -4.00
CA TYR A 195 -20.32 5.27 -3.26
C TYR A 195 -20.22 6.59 -2.45
N VAL A 196 -21.21 7.48 -2.60
CA VAL A 196 -21.27 8.76 -1.87
C VAL A 196 -22.04 8.55 -0.57
N ALA A 197 -21.43 8.91 0.55
CA ALA A 197 -22.10 8.98 1.83
C ALA A 197 -22.60 10.41 2.09
N ILE A 198 -23.78 10.48 2.70
CA ILE A 198 -24.48 11.72 2.99
C ILE A 198 -24.86 11.72 4.47
N GLU A 199 -24.55 12.82 5.15
CA GLU A 199 -25.06 13.10 6.50
C GLU A 199 -25.66 14.50 6.50
N THR A 200 -26.85 14.66 7.07
CA THR A 200 -27.50 15.96 7.20
C THR A 200 -27.86 16.27 8.65
N THR A 201 -27.79 17.55 9.00
CA THR A 201 -28.14 18.05 10.32
C THR A 201 -28.94 19.34 10.17
N VAL A 202 -30.07 19.42 10.86
CA VAL A 202 -30.88 20.63 10.98
C VAL A 202 -30.89 21.06 12.44
N GLY A 203 -30.50 22.31 12.70
CA GLY A 203 -30.44 22.84 14.07
C GLY A 203 -30.08 24.32 14.11
N ASP A 204 -30.54 25.04 15.12
CA ASP A 204 -30.27 26.48 15.32
C ASP A 204 -30.60 27.38 14.11
N GLY A 205 -31.62 26.99 13.32
CA GLY A 205 -31.99 27.69 12.08
C GLY A 205 -31.02 27.45 10.91
N ARG A 206 -30.08 26.53 11.05
CA ARG A 206 -29.07 26.17 10.05
C ARG A 206 -29.44 24.86 9.35
N LEU A 207 -29.06 24.74 8.08
CA LEU A 207 -29.07 23.48 7.35
C LEU A 207 -27.62 23.08 7.05
N ILE A 208 -27.25 21.86 7.42
CA ILE A 208 -25.88 21.37 7.26
C ILE A 208 -25.93 20.03 6.54
N ALA A 209 -25.09 19.86 5.53
CA ALA A 209 -24.95 18.60 4.81
C ALA A 209 -23.46 18.30 4.60
N ALA A 210 -23.05 17.10 4.94
CA ALA A 210 -21.75 16.54 4.59
C ALA A 210 -21.96 15.52 3.48
N VAL A 211 -21.18 15.64 2.41
CA VAL A 211 -21.22 14.77 1.24
C VAL A 211 -19.79 14.34 0.95
N GLY A 212 -19.54 13.05 0.82
CA GLY A 212 -18.18 12.57 0.62
C GLY A 212 -18.12 11.16 0.09
N VAL A 213 -16.91 10.75 -0.28
CA VAL A 213 -16.56 9.36 -0.55
C VAL A 213 -15.73 8.91 0.66
N PRO A 214 -16.33 8.33 1.72
CA PRO A 214 -15.62 8.06 2.97
C PRO A 214 -14.44 7.12 2.76
N SER A 215 -14.60 6.15 1.85
CA SER A 215 -13.51 5.27 1.50
C SER A 215 -12.34 6.02 0.89
N GLU A 216 -12.52 7.17 0.23
CA GLU A 216 -11.41 7.89 -0.41
C GLU A 216 -10.85 9.07 0.40
N GLY A 217 -11.50 9.42 1.52
CA GLY A 217 -11.13 10.62 2.29
C GLY A 217 -11.44 11.91 1.53
N ASP A 218 -12.39 11.87 0.60
CA ASP A 218 -12.92 13.04 -0.09
C ASP A 218 -14.22 13.48 0.57
N CYS A 219 -14.31 14.74 0.98
CA CYS A 219 -15.46 15.26 1.73
C CYS A 219 -15.64 16.76 1.51
N ILE A 220 -16.88 17.15 1.23
CA ILE A 220 -17.34 18.52 1.24
C ILE A 220 -18.40 18.68 2.32
N VAL A 221 -18.40 19.82 3.00
CA VAL A 221 -19.44 20.19 3.96
C VAL A 221 -20.04 21.52 3.57
N GLY A 222 -21.35 21.53 3.41
CA GLY A 222 -22.16 22.70 3.13
C GLY A 222 -22.94 23.15 4.35
N VAL A 223 -23.03 24.45 4.55
CA VAL A 223 -23.79 25.09 5.63
C VAL A 223 -24.61 26.24 5.04
N ARG A 224 -25.92 26.21 5.28
CA ARG A 224 -26.78 27.40 5.22
C ARG A 224 -26.98 27.94 6.63
N GLU A 225 -26.56 29.16 6.86
CA GLU A 225 -26.77 29.85 8.14
C GLU A 225 -28.21 30.38 8.25
N SER A 226 -28.61 30.78 9.46
CA SER A 226 -29.97 31.28 9.74
C SER A 226 -30.31 32.59 9.02
N ASP A 227 -29.31 33.33 8.56
CA ASP A 227 -29.48 34.54 7.75
C ASP A 227 -29.66 34.24 6.24
N GLY A 228 -29.64 32.96 5.87
CA GLY A 228 -29.75 32.49 4.48
C GLY A 228 -28.44 32.50 3.71
N SER A 229 -27.32 32.92 4.30
CA SER A 229 -26.00 32.78 3.68
C SER A 229 -25.62 31.31 3.57
N VAL A 230 -25.02 30.93 2.44
CA VAL A 230 -24.61 29.56 2.15
C VAL A 230 -23.12 29.53 1.83
N ARG A 231 -22.46 28.49 2.32
CA ARG A 231 -21.06 28.18 2.05
C ARG A 231 -20.89 26.67 1.97
N ALA A 232 -20.30 26.16 0.91
CA ALA A 232 -19.85 24.78 0.85
C ALA A 232 -18.38 24.70 0.43
N GLY A 233 -17.67 23.72 0.97
CA GLY A 233 -16.28 23.51 0.62
C GLY A 233 -15.72 22.23 1.20
N GLY A 234 -14.60 21.80 0.61
CA GLY A 234 -13.74 20.76 1.15
C GLY A 234 -12.51 21.36 1.83
N GLY A 235 -11.42 20.58 1.89
CA GLY A 235 -10.16 20.99 2.49
C GLY A 235 -10.00 20.60 3.95
N PHE A 236 -10.77 19.61 4.41
CA PHE A 236 -10.51 18.97 5.70
C PHE A 236 -9.21 18.15 5.61
N PRO A 237 -8.37 18.14 6.66
CA PRO A 237 -7.19 17.28 6.70
C PRO A 237 -7.60 15.81 6.50
N PRO A 238 -6.94 15.05 5.59
CA PRO A 238 -7.28 13.65 5.32
C PRO A 238 -7.34 12.79 6.58
N GLU A 239 -6.52 13.09 7.57
CA GLU A 239 -6.44 12.38 8.85
C GLU A 239 -7.79 12.43 9.58
N ARG A 240 -8.52 13.55 9.52
CA ARG A 240 -9.84 13.69 10.16
C ARG A 240 -10.95 12.92 9.44
N LEU A 241 -10.72 12.58 8.17
CA LEU A 241 -11.67 11.88 7.31
C LEU A 241 -11.47 10.37 7.33
N MET A 242 -10.44 9.86 8.02
CA MET A 242 -10.14 8.43 8.10
C MET A 242 -11.18 7.66 8.93
N PRO A 243 -11.42 6.36 8.61
CA PRO A 243 -12.18 5.46 9.47
C PRO A 243 -11.61 5.42 10.89
N GLY A 244 -12.47 5.52 11.91
CA GLY A 244 -12.09 5.62 13.32
C GLY A 244 -11.98 7.05 13.85
N GLU A 245 -11.91 8.05 12.96
CA GLU A 245 -11.96 9.47 13.28
C GLU A 245 -13.38 10.02 13.06
N ILE A 246 -13.52 11.34 12.82
CA ILE A 246 -14.83 11.98 12.58
C ILE A 246 -15.44 11.52 11.25
N GLY A 247 -14.62 11.24 10.24
CA GLY A 247 -15.07 10.90 8.90
C GLY A 247 -15.72 12.09 8.18
N CYS A 248 -16.38 11.82 7.05
CA CYS A 248 -17.19 12.83 6.38
C CYS A 248 -18.52 13.01 7.11
N SER A 249 -18.56 13.98 8.02
CA SER A 249 -19.68 14.20 8.94
C SER A 249 -20.00 15.69 9.11
N THR A 250 -21.26 16.01 9.43
CA THR A 250 -21.66 17.38 9.79
C THR A 250 -21.01 17.86 11.09
N ARG A 251 -20.47 16.92 11.89
CA ARG A 251 -19.67 17.22 13.10
C ARG A 251 -18.39 18.00 12.82
N LEU A 252 -17.85 17.91 11.60
CA LEU A 252 -16.68 18.69 11.18
C LEU A 252 -16.89 20.21 11.34
N VAL A 253 -18.15 20.68 11.27
CA VAL A 253 -18.50 22.10 11.40
C VAL A 253 -19.33 22.41 12.65
N THR A 254 -20.00 21.43 13.26
CA THR A 254 -20.80 21.64 14.48
C THR A 254 -20.03 21.36 15.76
N ALA A 255 -18.99 20.53 15.70
CA ALA A 255 -18.12 20.20 16.83
C ALA A 255 -16.67 19.99 16.34
N PRO A 256 -16.00 21.03 15.82
CA PRO A 256 -14.65 20.90 15.29
C PRO A 256 -13.68 20.46 16.40
N PRO A 257 -12.81 19.46 16.15
CA PRO A 257 -11.82 19.04 17.12
C PRO A 257 -10.81 20.18 17.35
N LEU A 258 -10.54 20.46 18.63
CA LEU A 258 -9.65 21.52 19.13
C LEU A 258 -8.19 21.29 18.70
#